data_AF-A0A3D1AVY8-F1
#
_entry.id   AF-A0A3D1AVY8-F1
#
_cell.length_a   1.000
_cell.length_b   1.000
_cell.length_c   1.000
_cell.angle_alpha   90.00
_cell.angle_beta   90.00
_cell.angle_gamma   90.00
#
_symmetry.space_group_name_H-M   'P 1'
#
loop_
_entity.id
_entity.type
_entity.pdbx_description
1 polymer ?
#
loop_
_entity_poly.entity_id
_entity_poly.type
_entity_poly.pdbx_seq_one_letter_code
_entity_poly.pdbx_strand_id
1 'polypeptide(L)' 'MRLLLTHAYFLQSDAKEQQIMKPYAPLGILYLSSHLRAKGFAVDLYDSTFGSREELFRILNDGPPAVLGIYANLLTRG' A
#
# COMPACT_ATOMS: atom_id res chain seq x y z
N MET A 1 13.64 12.31 4.71
CA MET A 1 12.71 11.39 5.41
C MET A 1 12.18 10.40 4.38
N ARG A 2 12.26 9.09 4.64
CA ARG A 2 11.77 8.05 3.73
C ARG A 2 10.35 7.67 4.13
N LEU A 3 9.41 7.76 3.18
CA LEU A 3 8.03 7.34 3.36
C LEU A 3 7.80 6.02 2.62
N LEU A 4 7.14 5.08 3.27
CA LEU A 4 6.56 3.92 2.59
C LEU A 4 5.05 4.15 2.47
N LEU A 5 4.53 4.10 1.25
CA LEU A 5 3.08 4.10 1.02
C LEU A 5 2.62 2.71 0.60
N THR A 6 1.51 2.27 1.19
CA THR A 6 0.89 0.98 0.86
C THR A 6 -0.62 1.04 0.94
N HIS A 7 -1.29 -0.01 0.45
CA HIS A 7 -2.72 -0.20 0.63
C HIS A 7 -2.99 -1.13 1.82
N ALA A 8 -4.13 -1.01 2.48
CA ALA A 8 -4.57 -1.94 3.53
C ALA A 8 -5.18 -3.25 2.98
N TYR A 9 -5.29 -3.38 1.66
CA TYR A 9 -6.04 -4.43 0.99
C TYR A 9 -5.09 -5.50 0.48
N PHE A 10 -5.39 -6.76 0.79
CA PHE A 10 -4.64 -7.92 0.34
C PHE A 10 -5.62 -8.84 -0.38
N LEU A 11 -5.52 -8.98 -1.71
CA LEU A 11 -6.41 -9.85 -2.49
C LEU A 11 -6.41 -11.28 -1.96
N GLN A 12 -5.24 -11.77 -1.54
CA GLN A 12 -5.06 -13.10 -0.95
C GLN A 12 -5.92 -13.32 0.32
N SER A 13 -6.35 -12.25 0.99
CA SER A 13 -7.21 -12.31 2.18
C SER A 13 -8.71 -12.19 1.88
N ASP A 14 -9.11 -11.98 0.63
CA ASP A 14 -10.52 -11.84 0.22
C ASP A 14 -10.90 -12.89 -0.84
N ALA A 15 -11.54 -13.96 -0.40
CA ALA A 15 -11.95 -15.06 -1.28
C ALA A 15 -12.97 -14.64 -2.36
N LYS A 16 -13.81 -13.62 -2.08
CA LYS A 16 -14.82 -13.14 -3.03
C LYS A 16 -14.15 -12.32 -4.12
N GLU A 17 -13.28 -11.39 -3.75
CA GLU A 17 -12.52 -10.62 -4.73
C GLU A 17 -11.54 -11.49 -5.53
N GLN A 18 -11.00 -12.57 -4.95
CA GLN A 18 -10.26 -13.60 -5.69
C GLN A 18 -11.09 -14.37 -6.72
N GLN A 19 -12.41 -14.45 -6.56
CA GLN A 19 -13.27 -15.02 -7.61
C GLN A 19 -13.54 -14.00 -8.71
N ILE A 20 -13.64 -12.72 -8.34
CA ILE A 20 -13.92 -11.62 -9.28
C ILE A 20 -12.66 -11.30 -10.12
N MET A 21 -11.46 -11.31 -9.53
CA MET A 21 -10.16 -11.02 -10.17
C MET A 21 -10.15 -9.77 -11.05
N LYS A 22 -10.75 -8.69 -10.56
CA LYS A 22 -10.69 -7.37 -11.22
C LYS A 22 -9.98 -6.34 -10.33
N PRO A 23 -8.71 -6.58 -9.94
CA PRO A 23 -7.95 -5.59 -9.20
C PRO A 23 -7.74 -4.35 -10.07
N TYR A 24 -7.79 -3.20 -9.43
CA TYR A 24 -7.50 -1.91 -10.06
C TYR A 24 -6.15 -1.42 -9.57
N ALA A 25 -5.43 -0.69 -10.43
CA ALA A 25 -4.19 -0.05 -10.03
C ALA A 25 -4.46 0.89 -8.83
N PRO A 26 -3.59 0.95 -7.81
CA PRO A 26 -3.84 1.72 -6.60
C PRO A 26 -3.57 3.23 -6.86
N LEU A 27 -4.42 3.86 -7.69
CA LEU A 27 -4.23 5.21 -8.21
C LEU A 27 -4.07 6.26 -7.10
N GLY A 28 -4.78 6.11 -5.98
CA GLY A 28 -4.69 7.02 -4.83
C GLY A 28 -3.26 7.14 -4.28
N ILE A 29 -2.58 6.02 -4.01
CA ILE A 29 -1.19 6.05 -3.53
C ILE A 29 -0.21 6.47 -4.63
N LEU A 30 -0.51 6.20 -5.90
CA LEU A 30 0.33 6.64 -7.02
C LEU A 30 0.30 8.18 -7.15
N TYR A 31 -0.86 8.81 -6.99
CA TYR A 31 -0.97 10.28 -6.98
C TYR A 31 -0.25 10.90 -5.77
N LEU A 32 -0.43 10.32 -4.57
CA LEU A 32 0.28 10.78 -3.37
C LEU A 32 1.81 10.67 -3.53
N SER A 33 2.27 9.55 -4.08
CA SER A 33 3.70 9.34 -4.35
C SER A 33 4.25 10.37 -5.31
N SER A 34 3.57 10.62 -6.44
CA SER A 34 3.98 11.64 -7.41
C SER A 34 4.09 13.03 -6.77
N HIS A 35 3.08 13.44 -6.01
CA HIS A 35 3.05 14.75 -5.34
C HIS A 35 4.16 14.90 -4.27
N LEU A 36 4.36 13.87 -3.45
CA LEU A 36 5.39 13.88 -2.41
C LEU A 36 6.80 13.87 -3.02
N ARG A 37 7.02 13.07 -4.07
CA ARG A 37 8.29 13.07 -4.82
C ARG A 37 8.56 14.44 -5.44
N ALA A 38 7.55 15.10 -6.01
CA ALA A 38 7.68 16.47 -6.54
C ALA A 38 8.06 17.51 -5.48
N LYS A 39 7.78 17.24 -4.19
CA LYS A 39 8.18 18.07 -3.05
C LYS A 39 9.52 17.67 -2.42
N GLY A 40 10.26 16.74 -3.04
CA GLY A 40 11.60 16.32 -2.59
C GLY A 40 11.60 15.21 -1.52
N PHE A 41 10.47 14.54 -1.27
CA PHE A 41 10.44 13.39 -0.38
C PHE A 41 10.89 12.11 -1.09
N ALA A 42 11.64 11.26 -0.39
CA ALA A 42 11.90 9.90 -0.82
C ALA A 42 10.68 9.03 -0.50
N VAL A 43 10.04 8.47 -1.52
CA VAL A 43 8.81 7.69 -1.37
C VAL A 43 8.98 6.33 -2.03
N ASP A 44 8.85 5.29 -1.22
CA ASP A 44 8.75 3.90 -1.64
C ASP A 44 7.28 3.48 -1.68
N LEU A 45 6.94 2.59 -2.61
CA LEU A 45 5.60 2.06 -2.79
C LEU A 45 5.62 0.55 -2.58
N TYR A 46 4.68 0.06 -1.79
CA TYR A 46 4.37 -1.37 -1.72
C TYR A 46 2.90 -1.57 -2.07
N ASP A 47 2.64 -2.13 -3.24
CA ASP A 47 1.29 -2.53 -3.66
C ASP A 47 0.94 -3.88 -3.03
N SER A 48 0.15 -3.83 -1.95
CA SER A 48 -0.29 -5.01 -1.23
C SER A 48 -1.36 -5.83 -1.96
N THR A 49 -1.88 -5.35 -3.11
CA THR A 49 -2.96 -6.02 -3.85
C THR A 49 -2.61 -7.47 -4.13
N PHE A 50 -1.39 -7.75 -4.60
CA PHE A 50 -0.91 -9.11 -4.85
C PHE A 50 0.18 -9.58 -3.88
N GLY A 51 0.60 -8.70 -2.97
CA GLY A 51 1.58 -9.00 -1.95
C GLY A 51 1.00 -9.73 -0.74
N SER A 52 1.85 -9.94 0.27
CA SER A 52 1.46 -10.53 1.55
C SER A 52 1.77 -9.61 2.73
N ARG A 53 1.15 -9.89 3.89
CA ARG A 53 1.45 -9.15 5.13
C ARG A 53 2.87 -9.44 5.60
N GLU A 54 3.32 -10.67 5.42
CA GLU A 54 4.65 -11.15 5.80
C GLU A 54 5.75 -10.42 5.01
N GLU A 55 5.51 -10.14 3.72
CA GLU A 55 6.40 -9.31 2.91
C GLU A 55 6.40 -7.84 3.37
N LEU A 56 5.22 -7.25 3.62
CA LEU A 56 5.14 -5.89 4.17
C LEU A 56 5.88 -5.77 5.50
N PHE A 57 5.70 -6.71 6.42
CA PHE A 57 6.40 -6.71 7.70
C PHE A 57 7.91 -6.89 7.57
N ARG A 58 8.39 -7.70 6.61
CA ARG A 58 9.83 -7.77 6.30
C ARG A 58 10.36 -6.41 5.82
N ILE A 59 9.67 -5.74 4.89
CA ILE A 59 10.04 -4.41 4.41
C ILE A 59 10.10 -3.39 5.58
N LEU A 60 9.14 -3.46 6.52
CA LEU A 60 9.10 -2.59 7.69
C LEU A 60 10.22 -2.89 8.71
N ASN A 61 10.65 -4.15 8.82
CA ASN A 61 11.71 -4.57 9.74
C ASN A 61 13.13 -4.35 9.17
N ASP A 62 13.30 -4.44 7.85
CA ASP A 62 14.61 -4.42 7.18
C ASP A 62 15.21 -3.01 6.97
N GLY A 63 14.50 -1.94 7.33
CA GLY A 63 15.04 -0.59 7.24
C GLY A 63 14.05 0.50 7.62
N PRO A 64 14.45 1.80 7.55
CA PRO A 64 13.64 2.87 8.10
C PRO A 64 12.74 3.50 7.02
N PRO A 65 11.43 3.20 6.96
CA PRO A 65 10.48 4.27 6.76
C PRO A 65 10.33 5.00 8.11
N ALA A 66 10.67 6.28 8.13
CA ALA A 66 10.36 7.12 9.30
C ALA A 66 8.83 7.31 9.44
N VAL A 67 8.09 7.10 8.34
CA VAL A 67 6.63 7.23 8.26
C VAL A 67 6.06 6.17 7.32
N LEU A 68 5.03 5.46 7.78
CA LEU A 68 4.21 4.56 6.98
C LEU A 68 2.88 5.26 6.65
N GLY A 69 2.56 5.38 5.37
CA GLY A 69 1.26 5.83 4.87
C GLY A 69 0.42 4.63 4.42
N ILE A 70 -0.74 4.43 5.05
CA ILE A 70 -1.66 3.36 4.68
C ILE A 70 -2.89 3.97 4.03
N TYR A 71 -3.16 3.58 2.80
CA TYR A 71 -4.38 3.92 2.09
C TYR A 71 -5.42 2.81 2.25
N ALA A 72 -6.64 3.17 2.62
CA ALA A 72 -7.74 2.24 2.75
C ALA A 72 -9.01 2.90 2.19
N ASN A 73 -9.63 2.25 1.20
CA ASN A 73 -10.96 2.60 0.73
C ASN A 73 -11.97 1.72 1.48
N LEU A 74 -12.90 2.35 2.19
CA LEU A 74 -13.98 1.74 2.98
C LEU A 74 -13.49 0.88 4.16
N LEU A 75 -13.32 1.53 5.32
CA LEU A 75 -13.54 0.87 6.61
C LEU A 75 -15.05 0.60 6.69
N THR A 76 -15.47 -0.65 6.49
CA THR A 76 -16.86 -1.02 6.76
C THR A 76 -17.20 -0.60 8.20
N ARG A 77 -18.33 0.09 8.39
CA ARG A 77 -18.90 0.19 9.73
C ARG A 77 -19.33 -1.22 10.11
N GLY A 78 -18.67 -1.79 11.11
CA GLY A 78 -19.14 -3.01 11.77
C GLY A 78 -20.51 -2.81 12.41
#